data_AF-A0A4D4KRJ6-F1
#
_entry.id   AF-A0A4D4KRJ6-F1
#
_cell.length_a   1.000
_cell.length_b   1.000
_cell.length_c   1.000
_cell.angle_alpha   90.00
_cell.angle_beta   90.00
_cell.angle_gamma   90.00
#
_symmetry.space_group_name_H-M   'P 1'
#
loop_
_entity.id
_entity.type
_entity.pdbx_description
1 polymer ?
#
loop_
_entity_poly.entity_id
_entity_poly.type
_entity_poly.pdbx_seq_one_letter_code
_entity_poly.pdbx_strand_id
1 'polypeptide(L)'
;MAVEQHCRWTSSYCHRAVQVGRKYGACLREWQRLVSYALTDAHAHSQLLIGTIAAFLQQQGVEDDLIRRHLLSPDPDRYVTGDLAGLLGRPSLKGTVESSWNSIGRAIAQRDSAE
;
A
#
# COMPACT_ATOMS: atom_id res chain seq x y z
N MET A 1 -8.52 -17.75 -11.74
CA MET A 1 -7.79 -16.66 -12.46
C MET A 1 -6.72 -16.10 -11.53
N ALA A 2 -5.46 -15.97 -11.98
CA ALA A 2 -4.34 -15.56 -11.12
C ALA A 2 -4.54 -14.17 -10.46
N VAL A 3 -5.17 -13.22 -11.17
CA VAL A 3 -5.53 -11.89 -10.64
C VAL A 3 -6.43 -12.01 -9.40
N GLU A 4 -7.53 -12.75 -9.52
CA GLU A 4 -8.46 -12.96 -8.41
C GLU A 4 -7.76 -13.60 -7.20
N GLN A 5 -6.88 -14.57 -7.46
CA GLN A 5 -6.12 -15.23 -6.40
C GLN A 5 -5.17 -14.27 -5.69
N HIS A 6 -4.43 -13.43 -6.42
CA HIS A 6 -3.57 -12.42 -5.80
C HIS A 6 -4.37 -11.36 -5.03
N CYS A 7 -5.52 -10.92 -5.54
CA CYS A 7 -6.42 -10.01 -4.80
C CYS A 7 -6.89 -10.63 -3.47
N ARG A 8 -7.27 -11.90 -3.48
CA ARG A 8 -7.68 -12.63 -2.26
C ARG A 8 -6.53 -12.74 -1.26
N TRP A 9 -5.32 -13.09 -1.72
CA TRP A 9 -4.14 -13.16 -0.86
C TRP A 9 -3.78 -11.82 -0.24
N THR A 10 -3.66 -10.76 -1.04
CA THR A 10 -3.39 -9.40 -0.53
C THR A 10 -4.41 -9.00 0.54
N SER A 11 -5.70 -9.22 0.28
CA SER A 11 -6.76 -8.91 1.25
C SER A 11 -6.65 -9.71 2.54
N SER A 12 -6.31 -11.00 2.43
CA SER A 12 -6.09 -11.90 3.57
C SER A 12 -4.90 -11.46 4.42
N TYR A 13 -3.79 -11.07 3.79
CA TYR A 13 -2.59 -10.60 4.49
C TYR A 13 -2.81 -9.23 5.16
N CYS A 14 -3.54 -8.32 4.52
CA CYS A 14 -3.99 -7.07 5.15
C CYS A 14 -4.88 -7.34 6.37
N HIS A 15 -5.84 -8.26 6.26
CA HIS A 15 -6.66 -8.68 7.40
C HIS A 15 -5.82 -9.27 8.54
N ARG A 16 -4.84 -10.10 8.19
CA ARG A 16 -3.92 -10.68 9.17
C ARG A 16 -3.11 -9.60 9.89
N ALA A 17 -2.63 -8.58 9.18
CA ALA A 17 -1.93 -7.45 9.79
C ALA A 17 -2.80 -6.75 10.85
N VAL A 18 -4.08 -6.50 10.54
CA VAL A 18 -5.04 -5.91 11.49
C VAL A 18 -5.28 -6.84 12.70
N GLN A 19 -5.52 -8.12 12.47
CA GLN A 19 -5.78 -9.10 13.54
C GLN A 19 -4.60 -9.23 14.51
N VAL A 20 -3.39 -9.37 13.96
CA VAL A 20 -2.14 -9.42 14.73
C VAL A 20 -1.93 -8.09 15.47
N GLY A 21 -2.18 -6.96 14.80
CA GLY A 21 -2.03 -5.64 15.37
C GLY A 21 -2.90 -5.44 16.61
N ARG A 22 -4.15 -5.93 16.58
CA ARG A 22 -5.06 -5.94 17.73
C ARG A 22 -4.61 -6.90 18.82
N LYS A 23 -4.17 -8.11 18.46
CA LYS A 23 -3.80 -9.16 19.41
C LYS A 23 -2.53 -8.84 20.20
N TYR A 24 -1.54 -8.26 19.56
CA TYR A 24 -0.22 -8.01 20.16
C TYR A 24 0.04 -6.53 20.46
N GLY A 25 -0.99 -5.67 20.46
CA GLY A 25 -0.83 -4.22 20.66
C GLY A 25 -0.07 -3.83 21.95
N ALA A 26 -0.13 -4.68 22.99
CA ALA A 26 0.61 -4.48 24.24
C ALA A 26 2.09 -4.90 24.18
N CYS A 27 2.50 -5.67 23.16
CA CYS A 27 3.88 -6.13 22.97
C CYS A 27 4.46 -5.52 21.69
N LEU A 28 5.02 -4.31 21.80
CA LEU A 28 5.48 -3.52 20.66
C LEU A 28 6.42 -4.28 19.70
N ARG A 29 7.36 -5.07 20.24
CA ARG A 29 8.31 -5.84 19.43
C ARG A 29 7.62 -6.93 18.59
N GLU A 30 6.70 -7.66 19.19
CA GLU A 30 5.99 -8.74 18.51
C GLU A 30 4.92 -8.20 17.56
N TRP A 31 4.26 -7.11 17.95
CA TRP A 31 3.40 -6.32 17.08
C TRP A 31 4.14 -5.89 15.82
N GLN A 32 5.28 -5.20 15.97
CA GLN A 32 6.06 -4.71 14.84
C GLN A 32 6.48 -5.86 13.92
N ARG A 33 7.06 -6.92 14.48
CA ARG A 33 7.56 -8.07 13.72
C ARG A 33 6.47 -8.72 12.88
N LEU A 34 5.33 -9.05 13.50
CA LEU A 34 4.28 -9.80 12.83
C LEU A 34 3.43 -8.94 11.89
N VAL A 35 3.19 -7.66 12.22
CA VAL A 35 2.52 -6.72 11.32
C VAL A 35 3.38 -6.48 10.09
N SER A 36 4.69 -6.25 10.26
CA SER A 36 5.62 -6.08 9.14
C SER A 36 5.63 -7.31 8.22
N TYR A 37 5.68 -8.54 8.75
CA TYR A 37 5.61 -9.74 7.90
C TYR A 37 4.33 -9.82 7.09
N ALA A 38 3.17 -9.60 7.72
CA ALA A 38 1.90 -9.65 7.01
C ALA A 38 1.81 -8.56 5.92
N LEU A 39 2.32 -7.35 6.17
CA LEU A 39 2.35 -6.29 5.17
C LEU A 39 3.36 -6.57 4.05
N THR A 40 4.51 -7.18 4.35
CA THR A 40 5.46 -7.64 3.33
C THR A 40 4.84 -8.69 2.42
N ASP A 41 4.12 -9.67 2.96
CA ASP A 41 3.40 -10.67 2.16
C ASP A 41 2.31 -10.02 1.30
N ALA A 42 1.54 -9.07 1.86
CA ALA A 42 0.54 -8.30 1.10
C ALA A 42 1.20 -7.51 -0.04
N HIS A 43 2.36 -6.90 0.20
CA HIS A 43 3.11 -6.16 -0.81
C HIS A 43 3.61 -7.09 -1.93
N ALA A 44 4.19 -8.24 -1.59
CA ALA A 44 4.65 -9.22 -2.56
C ALA A 44 3.50 -9.69 -3.47
N HIS A 45 2.32 -9.98 -2.91
CA HIS A 45 1.15 -10.35 -3.72
C HIS A 45 0.60 -9.20 -4.57
N SER A 46 0.74 -7.95 -4.12
CA SER A 46 0.39 -6.78 -4.92
C SER A 46 1.34 -6.61 -6.11
N GLN A 47 2.64 -6.85 -5.92
CA GLN A 47 3.62 -6.87 -7.02
C GLN A 47 3.34 -8.00 -8.01
N LEU A 48 3.01 -9.21 -7.53
CA LEU A 48 2.64 -10.34 -8.40
C LEU A 48 1.36 -10.07 -9.19
N LEU A 49 0.37 -9.42 -8.58
CA LEU A 49 -0.85 -8.98 -9.27
C LEU A 49 -0.53 -8.01 -10.41
N ILE A 50 0.26 -6.97 -10.13
CA ILE A 50 0.70 -5.98 -11.12
C ILE A 50 1.48 -6.67 -12.25
N GLY A 51 2.43 -7.54 -11.91
CA GLY A 51 3.21 -8.30 -12.88
C GLY A 51 2.36 -9.24 -13.73
N THR A 52 1.34 -9.87 -13.16
CA THR A 52 0.38 -10.72 -13.89
C THR A 52 -0.41 -9.90 -14.91
N ILE A 53 -0.88 -8.72 -14.52
CA ILE A 53 -1.60 -7.81 -15.43
C ILE A 53 -0.67 -7.31 -16.53
N ALA A 54 0.56 -6.91 -16.18
CA ALA A 54 1.56 -6.49 -17.16
C ALA A 54 1.84 -7.58 -18.20
N ALA A 55 2.09 -8.82 -17.76
CA ALA A 55 2.34 -9.95 -18.63
C ALA A 55 1.15 -10.25 -19.54
N PHE A 56 -0.09 -10.16 -19.00
CA PHE A 56 -1.29 -10.30 -19.81
C PHE A 56 -1.39 -9.21 -20.89
N LEU A 57 -1.14 -7.95 -20.55
CA LEU A 57 -1.18 -6.83 -21.50
C LEU A 57 -0.11 -6.98 -22.59
N GLN A 58 1.10 -7.42 -22.24
CA GLN A 58 2.16 -7.73 -23.20
C GLN A 58 1.73 -8.84 -24.18
N GLN A 59 1.07 -9.90 -23.69
CA GLN A 59 0.52 -10.96 -24.55
C GLN A 59 -0.58 -10.45 -25.50
N GLN A 60 -1.27 -9.37 -25.14
CA GLN A 60 -2.26 -8.70 -26.01
C GLN A 60 -1.62 -7.68 -26.98
N GLY A 61 -0.28 -7.55 -26.98
CA GLY A 61 0.43 -6.63 -27.88
C GLY A 61 0.44 -5.17 -27.41
N VAL A 62 0.19 -4.91 -26.11
CA VAL A 62 0.32 -3.56 -25.56
C VAL A 62 1.80 -3.23 -25.39
N GLU A 63 2.20 -2.06 -25.89
CA GLU A 63 3.58 -1.55 -25.81
C GLU A 63 4.08 -1.41 -24.37
N ASP A 64 5.32 -1.84 -24.12
CA ASP A 64 5.97 -1.81 -22.81
C ASP A 64 5.98 -0.41 -22.17
N ASP A 65 6.13 0.64 -22.99
CA ASP A 65 6.14 2.02 -22.50
C ASP A 65 4.76 2.46 -21.98
N LEU A 66 3.68 2.01 -22.64
CA LEU A 66 2.31 2.27 -22.20
C LEU A 66 2.01 1.51 -20.90
N ILE A 67 2.47 0.26 -20.80
CA ILE A 67 2.34 -0.56 -19.58
C ILE A 67 3.10 0.10 -18.42
N ARG A 68 4.33 0.57 -18.63
CA ARG A 68 5.09 1.28 -17.59
C ARG A 68 4.38 2.54 -17.12
N ARG A 69 3.88 3.39 -18.02
CA ARG A 69 3.18 4.63 -17.64
C ARG A 69 1.93 4.39 -16.80
N HIS A 70 1.26 3.25 -17.00
CA HIS A 70 0.03 2.90 -16.28
C HIS A 70 0.25 2.09 -15.00
N LEU A 71 1.33 1.32 -14.90
CA LEU A 71 1.61 0.47 -13.74
C LEU A 71 2.65 1.06 -12.77
N LEU A 72 3.55 1.92 -13.26
CA LEU A 72 4.49 2.66 -12.44
C LEU A 72 3.97 4.09 -12.28
N SER A 73 3.75 4.52 -11.04
CA SER A 73 3.75 5.96 -10.76
C SER A 73 5.10 6.49 -11.25
N PRO A 74 5.17 7.59 -12.05
CA PRO A 74 6.40 8.11 -12.63
C PRO A 74 7.44 8.62 -11.61
N ASP A 75 7.18 8.42 -10.32
CA ASP A 75 8.02 8.82 -9.21
C ASP A 75 8.29 7.59 -8.32
N PRO A 76 9.48 6.97 -8.44
CA PRO A 76 9.88 5.82 -7.62
C PRO A 76 10.12 6.21 -6.14
N ASP A 77 10.39 7.48 -5.84
CA ASP A 77 10.62 7.97 -4.48
C ASP A 77 9.30 8.26 -3.74
N ARG A 78 8.17 8.32 -4.45
CA ARG A 78 6.83 8.55 -3.90
C ARG A 78 6.43 7.60 -2.77
N TYR A 79 7.00 6.39 -2.74
CA TYR A 79 6.67 5.36 -1.75
C TYR A 79 7.52 5.42 -0.48
N VAL A 80 8.63 6.17 -0.48
CA VAL A 80 9.61 6.17 0.61
C VAL A 80 9.80 7.55 1.25
N THR A 81 9.53 8.65 0.54
CA THR A 81 9.85 10.02 1.03
C THR A 81 8.65 10.95 1.24
N GLY A 82 7.44 10.54 0.86
CA GLY A 82 6.25 11.40 0.96
C GLY A 82 5.59 11.39 2.33
N ASP A 83 6.22 12.02 3.33
CA ASP A 83 5.65 12.52 4.59
C ASP A 83 4.44 11.73 5.14
N LEU A 84 4.69 10.78 6.05
CA LEU A 84 3.65 10.01 6.75
C LEU A 84 2.76 10.86 7.68
N ALA A 85 3.01 12.17 7.79
CA ALA A 85 2.28 13.06 8.68
C ALA A 85 0.77 12.97 8.50
N GLY A 86 0.26 12.95 7.27
CA GLY A 86 -1.17 12.88 6.99
C GLY A 86 -1.81 11.60 7.51
N LEU A 87 -1.18 10.45 7.31
CA LEU A 87 -1.64 9.15 7.85
C LEU A 87 -1.59 9.13 9.39
N LEU A 88 -0.69 9.90 9.99
CA LEU A 88 -0.51 10.04 11.44
C LEU A 88 -1.35 11.19 12.04
N GLY A 89 -2.18 11.87 11.25
CA GLY A 89 -2.96 13.04 11.68
C GLY A 89 -2.11 14.27 12.04
N ARG A 90 -0.84 14.29 11.63
CA ARG A 90 0.10 15.40 11.87
C ARG A 90 0.01 16.44 10.76
N PRO A 91 0.23 17.73 11.08
CA PRO A 91 0.25 18.79 10.08
C PRO A 91 1.47 18.62 9.16
N SER A 92 1.25 18.80 7.85
CA SER A 92 2.31 18.87 6.85
C SER A 92 3.25 20.05 7.12
N LEU A 93 4.54 19.88 6.85
CA LEU A 93 5.52 20.98 6.98
C LEU A 93 5.11 22.17 6.08
N LYS A 94 5.16 23.38 6.62
CA LYS A 94 4.82 24.60 5.87
C LYS A 94 5.76 24.74 4.67
N GLY A 95 5.18 24.90 3.47
CA GLY A 95 5.92 25.13 2.22
C GLY A 95 6.13 23.91 1.33
N THR A 96 5.70 22.72 1.76
CA THR A 96 5.70 21.52 0.90
C THR A 96 4.39 21.40 0.14
N VAL A 97 4.45 21.12 -1.17
CA VAL A 97 3.28 20.72 -1.97
C VAL A 97 2.69 19.46 -1.34
N GLU A 98 1.42 19.52 -0.95
CA GLU A 98 0.75 18.40 -0.29
C GLU A 98 0.68 17.21 -1.25
N SER A 99 1.29 16.08 -0.87
CA SER A 99 1.19 14.86 -1.66
C SER A 99 -0.24 14.32 -1.59
N SER A 100 -0.72 13.71 -2.68
CA SER A 100 -2.06 13.07 -2.71
C SER A 100 -2.24 12.05 -1.58
N TRP A 101 -1.16 11.40 -1.14
CA TRP A 101 -1.19 10.45 -0.02
C TRP A 101 -1.29 11.11 1.35
N ASN A 102 -0.73 12.31 1.54
CA ASN A 102 -0.95 13.10 2.76
C ASN A 102 -2.44 13.48 2.90
N SER A 103 -3.06 13.90 1.80
CA SER A 103 -4.50 14.20 1.75
C SER A 103 -5.36 12.96 2.01
N ILE A 104 -5.06 11.83 1.33
CA ILE A 104 -5.74 10.55 1.55
C ILE A 104 -5.56 10.05 2.99
N GLY A 105 -4.33 10.10 3.52
CA GLY A 105 -4.02 9.68 4.89
C GLY A 105 -4.76 10.52 5.93
N ARG A 106 -4.85 11.84 5.72
CA ARG A 106 -5.62 12.73 6.58
C ARG A 106 -7.11 12.42 6.52
N ALA A 107 -7.65 12.16 5.33
CA ALA A 107 -9.05 11.78 5.17
C ALA A 107 -9.37 10.45 5.87
N ILE A 108 -8.44 9.48 5.86
CA ILE A 108 -8.59 8.23 6.62
C ILE A 108 -8.54 8.51 8.12
N ALA A 109 -7.53 9.24 8.61
CA ALA A 109 -7.39 9.57 10.03
C ALA A 109 -8.60 10.35 10.58
N GLN A 110 -9.19 11.25 9.78
CA GLN A 110 -10.41 11.98 10.14
C GLN A 110 -11.66 11.10 10.20
N ARG A 111 -11.74 10.05 9.36
CA ARG A 111 -12.83 9.07 9.41
C ARG A 111 -12.72 8.18 10.65
N ASP A 112 -11.52 7.69 10.93
CA ASP A 112 -11.25 6.82 12.10
C ASP A 112 -11.43 7.57 13.43
N SER A 113 -11.26 8.90 13.45
CA SER A 113 -11.50 9.74 14.65
C SER A 113 -12.98 10.10 14.87
N ALA A 114 -13.84 9.80 13.89
CA ALA A 114 -15.27 10.11 13.93
C ALA A 114 -16.14 8.89 14.28
N GLU A 115 -15.54 7.69 14.39
CA GLU A 115 -16.14 6.46 14.93
C GLU A 115 -15.80 6.30 16.42
#